data_AF-A0A7D5P758-F1
#
_entry.id   AF-A0A7D5P758-F1
#
_cell.length_a   1.000
_cell.length_b   1.000
_cell.length_c   1.000
_cell.angle_alpha   90.00
_cell.angle_beta   90.00
_cell.angle_gamma   90.00
#
_symmetry.space_group_name_H-M   'P 1'
#
loop_
_entity.id
_entity.type
_entity.pdbx_description
1 polymer ?
#
loop_
_entity_poly.entity_id
_entity_poly.type
_entity_poly.pdbx_seq_one_letter_code
_entity_poly.pdbx_strand_id
1 'polypeptide(L)'
;MCVRRRYHGMDSGRVAQFVAGTFALGIVTLWATVAGVAPPSGGLATVVWLATALVVAAGPVERAPNRLVLGGAAGLVALAAAVAAEPLAAAPLPDIGVLGAYTYLATEVVFGSLALALLVRAGRAALRRAAVTVAVIYPLAYVWDWYTLEVGVFAVQLRTGVEFVGIPVEEHLFMVVVPALVLGVHETLHGRSETE
;
A
#
# COMPACT_ATOMS: atom_id res chain seq x y z
N MET A 1 -10.66 16.40 -50.08
CA MET A 1 -9.48 16.14 -49.23
C MET A 1 -9.92 16.12 -47.78
N CYS A 2 -10.13 14.94 -47.21
CA CYS A 2 -10.51 14.80 -45.80
C CYS A 2 -9.22 14.68 -44.98
N VAL A 3 -8.86 15.76 -44.27
CA VAL A 3 -7.69 15.79 -43.38
C VAL A 3 -8.00 14.90 -42.17
N ARG A 4 -7.53 13.66 -42.21
CA ARG A 4 -7.46 12.79 -41.04
C ARG A 4 -6.49 13.45 -40.05
N ARG A 5 -7.02 14.21 -39.09
CA ARG A 5 -6.30 14.59 -37.87
C ARG A 5 -5.88 13.28 -37.21
N ARG A 6 -4.62 12.87 -37.36
CA ARG A 6 -4.03 11.85 -36.49
C ARG A 6 -4.03 12.46 -35.10
N TYR A 7 -5.00 12.12 -34.27
CA TYR A 7 -4.80 12.22 -32.84
C TYR A 7 -3.59 11.33 -32.54
N HIS A 8 -2.45 11.94 -32.24
CA HIS A 8 -1.32 11.26 -31.62
C HIS A 8 -1.74 10.91 -30.19
N GLY A 9 -2.65 9.95 -30.06
CA GLY A 9 -2.93 9.31 -28.79
C GLY A 9 -1.67 8.58 -28.31
N MET A 10 -1.43 8.57 -27.01
CA MET A 10 -0.39 7.73 -26.42
C MET A 10 -0.70 6.26 -26.72
N ASP A 11 0.29 5.51 -27.20
CA ASP A 11 0.18 4.06 -27.29
C ASP A 11 0.32 3.41 -25.90
N SER A 12 -0.11 2.15 -25.79
CA SER A 12 -0.09 1.39 -24.53
C SER A 12 1.31 1.26 -23.92
N GLY A 13 2.36 1.22 -24.74
CA GLY A 13 3.75 1.11 -24.29
C GLY A 13 4.22 2.38 -23.59
N ARG A 14 3.92 3.54 -24.18
CA ARG A 14 4.21 4.85 -23.58
C ARG A 14 3.39 5.07 -22.31
N VAL A 15 2.12 4.68 -22.30
CA VAL A 15 1.28 4.75 -21.08
C VAL A 15 1.93 3.95 -19.95
N ALA A 16 2.36 2.72 -20.22
CA ALA A 16 3.02 1.88 -19.23
C ALA A 16 4.32 2.51 -18.70
N GLN A 17 5.13 3.11 -19.57
CA GLN A 17 6.34 3.85 -19.17
C GLN A 17 6.01 5.04 -18.26
N PHE A 18 4.98 5.84 -18.60
CA PHE A 18 4.57 6.96 -17.76
C PHE A 18 3.99 6.49 -16.42
N VAL A 19 3.22 5.40 -16.39
CA VAL A 19 2.74 4.78 -15.14
C VAL A 19 3.90 4.36 -14.27
N ALA A 20 4.88 3.64 -14.83
CA ALA A 20 6.06 3.19 -14.11
C ALA A 20 6.89 4.38 -13.58
N GLY A 21 7.09 5.41 -14.39
CA GLY A 21 7.78 6.64 -13.97
C GLY A 21 7.03 7.39 -12.86
N THR A 22 5.70 7.49 -12.96
CA THR A 22 4.86 8.12 -11.94
C THR A 22 4.89 7.32 -10.63
N PHE A 23 4.86 5.99 -10.72
CA PHE A 23 4.98 5.12 -9.56
C PHE A 23 6.35 5.27 -8.90
N ALA A 24 7.43 5.22 -9.68
CA ALA A 24 8.80 5.43 -9.20
C ALA A 24 8.97 6.79 -8.53
N LEU A 25 8.38 7.85 -9.09
CA LEU A 25 8.37 9.18 -8.49
C LEU A 25 7.67 9.19 -7.12
N GLY A 26 6.55 8.46 -6.99
CA GLY A 26 5.88 8.25 -5.71
C GLY A 26 6.79 7.60 -4.66
N ILE A 27 7.52 6.55 -5.04
CA ILE A 27 8.49 5.86 -4.18
C ILE A 27 9.67 6.76 -3.79
N VAL A 28 10.25 7.49 -4.74
CA VAL A 28 11.35 8.43 -4.46
C VAL A 28 10.88 9.54 -3.53
N THR A 29 9.67 10.07 -3.75
CA THR A 29 9.08 11.08 -2.86
C THR A 29 8.88 10.52 -1.45
N LEU A 30 8.39 9.27 -1.34
CA LEU A 30 8.24 8.60 -0.05
C LEU A 30 9.58 8.48 0.67
N TRP A 31 10.61 7.99 -0.02
CA TRP A 31 11.94 7.86 0.57
C TRP A 31 12.54 9.21 0.96
N ALA A 32 12.35 10.26 0.15
CA ALA A 32 12.79 11.60 0.50
C ALA A 32 12.12 12.10 1.78
N THR A 33 10.82 11.82 1.97
CA THR A 33 10.10 12.20 3.21
C THR A 33 10.56 11.40 4.43
N VAL A 34 10.75 10.08 4.28
CA VAL A 34 11.22 9.20 5.37
C VAL A 34 12.66 9.50 5.76
N ALA A 35 13.52 9.84 4.79
CA ALA A 35 14.91 10.22 5.02
C ALA A 35 15.07 11.66 5.56
N GLY A 36 13.98 12.43 5.70
CA GLY A 36 14.01 13.82 6.15
C GLY A 36 14.54 14.82 5.12
N VAL A 37 14.72 14.40 3.87
CA VAL A 37 15.10 15.28 2.74
C VAL A 37 13.93 16.18 2.32
N ALA A 38 12.70 15.67 2.46
CA ALA A 38 11.46 16.42 2.26
C ALA A 38 10.65 16.46 3.57
N PRO A 39 9.81 17.50 3.78
CA PRO A 39 8.95 17.58 4.96
C PRO A 39 8.00 16.37 5.07
N PRO A 40 7.55 15.99 6.28
CA PRO A 40 6.64 14.85 6.47
C PRO A 40 5.33 14.95 5.66
N SER A 41 4.81 16.17 5.48
CA SER A 41 3.64 16.46 4.65
C SER A 41 3.83 16.14 3.16
N GLY A 42 5.07 15.96 2.70
CA GLY A 42 5.38 15.45 1.37
C GLY A 42 4.84 14.05 1.09
N GLY A 43 4.49 13.29 2.14
CA GLY A 43 3.79 12.00 2.01
C GLY A 43 2.45 12.12 1.27
N LEU A 44 1.79 13.29 1.31
CA LEU A 44 0.58 13.54 0.51
C LEU A 44 0.88 13.47 -0.99
N ALA A 45 2.02 14.01 -1.42
CA ALA A 45 2.44 13.92 -2.81
C ALA A 45 2.69 12.46 -3.22
N THR A 46 3.33 11.65 -2.36
CA THR A 46 3.45 10.19 -2.58
C THR A 46 2.11 9.54 -2.85
N VAL A 47 1.10 9.81 -2.00
CA VAL A 47 -0.25 9.25 -2.17
C VAL A 47 -0.83 9.64 -3.53
N VAL A 48 -0.70 10.91 -3.93
CA VAL A 48 -1.18 11.39 -5.23
C VAL A 48 -0.45 10.72 -6.39
N TRP A 49 0.88 10.56 -6.31
CA TRP A 49 1.67 9.88 -7.34
C TRP A 49 1.26 8.42 -7.51
N LEU A 50 1.18 7.66 -6.42
CA LEU A 50 0.83 6.24 -6.43
C LEU A 50 -0.62 6.03 -6.86
N ALA A 51 -1.55 6.85 -6.38
CA ALA A 51 -2.95 6.79 -6.79
C ALA A 51 -3.11 7.13 -8.29
N THR A 52 -2.37 8.12 -8.80
CA THR A 52 -2.38 8.47 -10.22
C THR A 52 -1.88 7.30 -11.07
N ALA A 53 -0.74 6.70 -10.68
CA ALA A 53 -0.19 5.53 -11.37
C ALA A 53 -1.21 4.38 -11.40
N LEU A 54 -1.86 4.09 -10.27
CA LEU A 54 -2.87 3.03 -10.17
C LEU A 54 -4.12 3.32 -11.01
N VAL A 55 -4.68 4.54 -10.93
CA VAL A 55 -5.88 4.93 -11.68
C VAL A 55 -5.65 4.97 -13.19
N VAL A 56 -4.43 5.30 -13.61
CA VAL A 56 -4.03 5.23 -15.03
C VAL A 56 -3.84 3.78 -15.45
N ALA A 57 -3.15 2.96 -14.64
CA ALA A 57 -2.91 1.55 -14.93
C ALA A 57 -4.21 0.72 -15.03
N ALA A 58 -5.18 1.00 -14.16
CA ALA A 58 -6.49 0.32 -14.17
C ALA A 58 -7.50 0.94 -15.17
N GLY A 59 -7.10 2.01 -15.87
CA GLY A 59 -7.99 2.82 -16.68
C GLY A 59 -7.85 2.62 -18.20
N PRO A 60 -8.85 3.06 -18.98
CA PRO A 60 -8.76 3.05 -20.43
C PRO A 60 -7.70 4.04 -20.96
N VAL A 61 -6.93 3.60 -21.95
CA VAL A 61 -5.75 4.30 -22.50
C VAL A 61 -6.10 5.68 -23.05
N GLU A 62 -7.32 5.87 -23.58
CA GLU A 62 -7.77 7.13 -24.16
C GLU A 62 -7.85 8.26 -23.12
N ARG A 63 -8.07 7.91 -21.85
CA ARG A 63 -8.14 8.87 -20.73
C ARG A 63 -6.81 9.03 -20.00
N ALA A 64 -5.81 8.20 -20.31
CA ALA A 64 -4.52 8.20 -19.64
C ALA A 64 -3.79 9.56 -19.73
N PRO A 65 -3.74 10.27 -20.89
CA PRO A 65 -3.05 11.56 -20.98
C PRO A 65 -3.63 12.60 -20.01
N ASN A 66 -4.95 12.75 -19.99
CA ASN A 66 -5.61 13.71 -19.10
C ASN A 66 -5.42 13.35 -17.63
N ARG A 67 -5.48 12.07 -17.28
CA ARG A 67 -5.28 11.59 -15.90
C ARG A 67 -3.83 11.80 -15.43
N LEU A 68 -2.84 11.55 -16.30
CA LEU A 68 -1.44 11.78 -15.99
C LEU A 68 -1.14 13.28 -15.84
N VAL A 69 -1.71 14.14 -16.68
CA VAL A 69 -1.55 15.59 -16.55
C VAL A 69 -2.19 16.11 -15.26
N LEU A 70 -3.44 15.72 -14.98
CA LEU A 70 -4.15 16.16 -13.78
C LEU A 70 -3.50 15.62 -12.50
N GLY A 71 -3.23 14.32 -12.46
CA GLY A 71 -2.56 13.69 -11.32
C GLY A 71 -1.14 14.19 -11.13
N GLY A 72 -0.42 14.46 -12.24
CA GLY A 72 0.92 15.02 -12.20
C GLY A 72 0.97 16.46 -11.70
N ALA A 73 0.06 17.30 -12.18
CA ALA A 73 -0.09 18.65 -11.66
C ALA A 73 -0.47 18.63 -10.16
N ALA A 74 -1.41 17.76 -9.77
CA ALA A 74 -1.80 17.62 -8.37
C ALA A 74 -0.65 17.14 -7.48
N GLY A 75 0.16 16.17 -7.94
CA GLY A 75 1.32 15.68 -7.21
C GLY A 75 2.41 16.73 -7.04
N LEU A 76 2.69 17.52 -8.09
CA LEU A 76 3.62 18.65 -8.01
C LEU A 76 3.10 19.75 -7.08
N VAL A 77 1.81 20.10 -7.16
CA VAL A 77 1.20 21.08 -6.26
C VAL A 77 1.26 20.60 -4.82
N ALA A 78 0.95 19.32 -4.55
CA ALA A 78 1.06 18.75 -3.21
C ALA A 78 2.49 18.79 -2.68
N LEU A 79 3.49 18.45 -3.51
CA LEU A 79 4.89 18.50 -3.13
C LEU A 79 5.38 19.95 -2.91
N ALA A 80 5.02 20.85 -3.82
CA ALA A 80 5.35 22.27 -3.70
C ALA A 80 4.70 22.90 -2.46
N ALA A 81 3.43 22.57 -2.18
CA ALA A 81 2.76 23.02 -0.96
C ALA A 81 3.44 22.45 0.29
N ALA A 82 3.82 21.17 0.29
CA ALA A 82 4.53 20.55 1.41
C ALA A 82 5.89 21.23 1.69
N VAL A 83 6.61 21.63 0.64
CA VAL A 83 7.95 22.24 0.76
C VAL A 83 7.91 23.75 0.99
N ALA A 84 6.97 24.46 0.38
CA ALA A 84 6.96 25.93 0.33
C ALA A 84 5.92 26.59 1.25
N ALA A 85 4.91 25.84 1.72
CA ALA A 85 3.96 26.37 2.69
C ALA A 85 4.34 25.95 4.11
N GLU A 86 4.87 26.91 4.89
CA GLU A 86 5.15 26.72 6.33
C GLU A 86 4.02 26.06 7.15
N PRO A 87 2.71 26.32 6.93
CA PRO A 87 1.66 25.61 7.68
C PRO A 87 1.63 24.10 7.43
N LEU A 88 2.14 23.61 6.29
CA LEU A 88 2.21 22.18 5.95
C LEU A 88 3.59 21.60 6.26
N ALA A 89 4.67 22.36 6.16
CA ALA A 89 6.00 21.92 6.51
C ALA A 89 6.15 21.62 8.01
N ALA A 90 5.42 22.38 8.85
CA ALA A 90 5.41 22.22 10.31
C ALA A 90 4.27 21.33 10.84
N ALA A 91 3.35 20.86 10.00
CA ALA A 91 2.23 20.03 10.44
C ALA A 91 2.74 18.65 10.90
N PRO A 92 2.46 18.25 12.15
CA PRO A 92 2.82 16.91 12.62
C PRO A 92 2.03 15.84 11.86
N LEU A 93 2.62 14.65 11.73
CA LEU A 93 1.89 13.50 11.21
C LEU A 93 0.71 13.18 12.14
N PRO A 94 -0.44 12.71 11.60
CA PRO A 94 -1.53 12.23 12.43
C PRO A 94 -1.02 11.17 13.39
N ASP A 95 -1.22 11.40 14.69
CA ASP A 95 -0.85 10.42 15.71
C ASP A 95 -1.80 9.23 15.62
N ILE A 96 -1.29 8.11 15.15
CA ILE A 96 -2.03 6.84 15.09
C ILE A 96 -2.07 6.15 16.46
N GLY A 97 -1.21 6.55 17.40
CA GLY A 97 -1.09 6.02 18.76
C GLY A 97 -2.18 6.48 19.72
N VAL A 98 -3.21 7.19 19.25
CA VAL A 98 -4.33 7.70 20.07
C VAL A 98 -5.11 6.60 20.81
N LEU A 99 -5.00 5.35 20.36
CA LEU A 99 -5.62 4.18 21.01
C LEU A 99 -4.70 3.53 22.07
N GLY A 100 -3.50 4.09 22.30
CA GLY A 100 -2.53 3.59 23.27
C GLY A 100 -2.16 2.14 23.01
N ALA A 101 -2.23 1.30 24.06
CA ALA A 101 -1.98 -0.13 24.01
C ALA A 101 -2.87 -0.93 23.03
N TYR A 102 -3.97 -0.35 22.53
CA TYR A 102 -4.84 -0.99 21.56
C TYR A 102 -4.53 -0.60 20.12
N THR A 103 -3.58 0.31 19.89
CA THR A 103 -3.26 0.81 18.55
C THR A 103 -2.87 -0.33 17.62
N TYR A 104 -1.99 -1.22 18.08
CA TYR A 104 -1.51 -2.31 17.24
C TYR A 104 -2.64 -3.29 16.91
N LEU A 105 -3.42 -3.69 17.91
CA LEU A 105 -4.59 -4.55 17.70
C LEU A 105 -5.60 -3.92 16.75
N ALA A 106 -5.87 -2.61 16.88
CA ALA A 106 -6.78 -1.89 15.99
C ALA A 106 -6.29 -1.87 14.55
N THR A 107 -4.98 -1.69 14.32
CA THR A 107 -4.41 -1.76 12.97
C THR A 107 -4.56 -3.16 12.38
N GLU A 108 -4.33 -4.22 13.17
CA GLU A 108 -4.55 -5.61 12.72
C GLU A 108 -6.01 -5.86 12.33
N VAL A 109 -6.97 -5.32 13.09
CA VAL A 109 -8.39 -5.45 12.75
C VAL A 109 -8.73 -4.73 11.44
N VAL A 110 -8.21 -3.51 11.23
CA VAL A 110 -8.46 -2.73 10.01
C VAL A 110 -7.89 -3.43 8.79
N PHE A 111 -6.60 -3.82 8.83
CA PHE A 111 -5.95 -4.49 7.71
C PHE A 111 -6.45 -5.92 7.50
N GLY A 112 -6.76 -6.64 8.58
CA GLY A 112 -7.38 -7.96 8.51
C GLY A 112 -8.77 -7.92 7.88
N SER A 113 -9.57 -6.90 8.19
CA SER A 113 -10.88 -6.67 7.56
C SER A 113 -10.73 -6.38 6.06
N LEU A 114 -9.75 -5.56 5.68
CA LEU A 114 -9.44 -5.29 4.27
C LEU A 114 -8.99 -6.57 3.54
N ALA A 115 -8.07 -7.33 4.11
CA ALA A 115 -7.58 -8.60 3.57
C ALA A 115 -8.75 -9.57 3.33
N LEU A 116 -9.61 -9.74 4.34
CA LEU A 116 -10.79 -10.58 4.25
C LEU A 116 -11.75 -10.09 3.15
N ALA A 117 -12.02 -8.79 3.08
CA ALA A 117 -12.88 -8.22 2.04
C ALA A 117 -12.34 -8.49 0.62
N LEU A 118 -11.02 -8.36 0.41
CA LEU A 118 -10.38 -8.67 -0.87
C LEU A 118 -10.49 -10.16 -1.22
N LEU A 119 -10.21 -11.05 -0.28
CA LEU A 119 -10.29 -12.50 -0.50
C LEU A 119 -11.73 -12.98 -0.72
N VAL A 120 -12.69 -12.47 0.04
CA VAL A 120 -14.13 -12.76 -0.15
C VAL A 120 -14.58 -12.31 -1.54
N ARG A 121 -14.13 -11.13 -1.99
CA ARG A 121 -14.41 -10.63 -3.33
C ARG A 121 -13.76 -11.47 -4.42
N ALA A 122 -12.54 -11.98 -4.20
CA ALA A 122 -11.85 -12.88 -5.12
C ALA A 122 -12.48 -14.28 -5.16
N GLY A 123 -13.22 -14.68 -4.12
CA GLY A 123 -14.07 -15.86 -4.09
C GLY A 123 -13.54 -17.00 -3.22
N ARG A 124 -14.32 -18.09 -3.15
CA ARG A 124 -14.06 -19.22 -2.22
C ARG A 124 -12.74 -19.94 -2.49
N ALA A 125 -12.33 -20.04 -3.75
CA ALA A 125 -11.07 -20.70 -4.11
C ALA A 125 -9.86 -19.90 -3.58
N ALA A 126 -9.89 -18.58 -3.73
CA ALA A 126 -8.88 -17.66 -3.21
C ALA A 126 -8.79 -17.73 -1.68
N LEU A 127 -9.94 -17.71 -0.97
CA LEU A 127 -9.98 -17.90 0.48
C LEU A 127 -9.32 -19.20 0.92
N ARG A 128 -9.61 -20.31 0.25
CA ARG A 128 -9.02 -21.61 0.59
C ARG A 128 -7.51 -21.62 0.36
N ARG A 129 -7.04 -21.11 -0.79
CA ARG A 129 -5.61 -21.01 -1.10
C ARG A 129 -4.89 -20.15 -0.06
N ALA A 130 -5.44 -18.96 0.23
CA ALA A 130 -4.88 -18.07 1.24
C ALA A 130 -4.81 -18.73 2.61
N ALA A 131 -5.89 -19.38 3.07
CA ALA A 131 -5.89 -20.09 4.35
C ALA A 131 -4.83 -21.20 4.42
N VAL A 132 -4.67 -21.99 3.35
CA VAL A 132 -3.65 -23.04 3.28
C VAL A 132 -2.24 -22.43 3.30
N THR A 133 -1.99 -21.41 2.48
CA THR A 133 -0.68 -20.74 2.44
C THR A 133 -0.33 -20.12 3.79
N VAL A 134 -1.27 -19.42 4.43
CA VAL A 134 -1.11 -18.86 5.77
C VAL A 134 -0.80 -19.96 6.77
N ALA A 135 -1.57 -21.06 6.79
CA ALA A 135 -1.35 -22.16 7.72
C ALA A 135 0.04 -22.82 7.56
N VAL A 136 0.55 -22.91 6.33
CA VAL A 136 1.89 -23.46 6.05
C VAL A 136 3.00 -22.52 6.49
N ILE A 137 2.86 -21.21 6.26
CA ILE A 137 3.91 -20.23 6.61
C ILE A 137 3.89 -19.87 8.10
N TYR A 138 2.73 -19.95 8.75
CA TYR A 138 2.55 -19.59 10.15
C TYR A 138 3.58 -20.20 11.11
N PRO A 139 3.87 -21.51 11.12
CA PRO A 139 4.87 -22.06 12.05
C PRO A 139 6.28 -21.51 11.81
N LEU A 140 6.64 -21.22 10.55
CA LEU A 140 7.93 -20.62 10.22
C LEU A 140 8.00 -19.17 10.73
N ALA A 141 6.96 -18.38 10.48
CA ALA A 141 6.85 -17.01 10.96
C ALA A 141 6.87 -16.96 12.50
N TYR A 142 6.15 -17.88 13.15
CA TYR A 142 6.10 -17.95 14.61
C TYR A 142 7.47 -18.20 15.22
N VAL A 143 8.23 -19.17 14.69
CA VAL A 143 9.59 -19.45 15.20
C VAL A 143 10.50 -18.25 14.98
N TRP A 144 10.37 -17.57 13.83
CA TRP A 144 11.14 -16.37 13.52
C TRP A 144 10.83 -15.23 14.50
N ASP A 145 9.57 -14.88 14.69
CA ASP A 145 9.14 -13.78 15.56
C ASP A 145 9.45 -14.08 17.02
N TRP A 146 9.17 -15.30 17.49
CA TRP A 146 9.56 -15.72 18.83
C TRP A 146 11.06 -15.56 19.06
N TYR A 147 11.89 -16.08 18.15
CA TYR A 147 13.34 -15.99 18.29
C TYR A 147 13.83 -14.54 18.29
N THR A 148 13.33 -13.72 17.37
CA THR A 148 13.75 -12.32 17.23
C THR A 148 13.29 -11.43 18.37
N LEU A 149 12.13 -11.69 18.95
CA LEU A 149 11.69 -11.06 20.19
C LEU A 149 12.55 -11.50 21.38
N GLU A 150 12.83 -12.80 21.51
CA GLU A 150 13.64 -13.36 22.58
C GLU A 150 15.07 -12.80 22.58
N VAL A 151 15.70 -12.67 21.40
CA VAL A 151 17.04 -12.09 21.27
C VAL A 151 17.05 -10.56 21.22
N GLY A 152 15.88 -9.91 21.26
CA GLY A 152 15.76 -8.45 21.30
C GLY A 152 16.11 -7.74 19.99
N VAL A 153 15.95 -8.40 18.84
CA VAL A 153 16.14 -7.78 17.51
C VAL A 153 15.11 -6.68 17.28
N PHE A 154 13.90 -6.83 17.80
CA PHE A 154 12.89 -5.77 17.83
C PHE A 154 12.02 -5.85 19.09
N ALA A 155 11.24 -4.79 19.33
CA ALA A 155 10.28 -4.72 20.42
C ALA A 155 8.95 -4.16 19.91
N VAL A 156 7.85 -4.77 20.34
CA VAL A 156 6.50 -4.36 19.96
C VAL A 156 5.97 -3.36 20.99
N GLN A 157 5.82 -2.11 20.57
CA GLN A 157 5.26 -1.03 21.38
C GLN A 157 3.75 -0.89 21.12
N LEU A 158 3.03 -0.20 22.02
CA LEU A 158 1.58 0.06 21.87
C LEU A 158 0.72 -1.22 21.69
N ARG A 159 1.16 -2.30 22.36
CA ARG A 159 0.46 -3.59 22.44
C ARG A 159 -0.37 -3.72 23.71
N THR A 160 -1.36 -4.61 23.69
CA THR A 160 -2.26 -4.87 24.82
C THR A 160 -1.57 -5.50 26.02
N GLY A 161 -0.41 -6.12 25.80
CA GLY A 161 0.32 -6.88 26.82
C GLY A 161 -0.21 -8.30 27.02
N VAL A 162 -1.16 -8.74 26.19
CA VAL A 162 -1.64 -10.12 26.18
C VAL A 162 -0.69 -11.00 25.36
N GLU A 163 -0.13 -12.02 26.00
CA GLU A 163 0.76 -12.98 25.35
C GLU A 163 0.06 -14.33 25.18
N PHE A 164 0.33 -14.96 24.05
CA PHE A 164 -0.11 -16.31 23.73
C PHE A 164 1.12 -17.10 23.26
N VAL A 165 1.35 -18.28 23.85
CA VAL A 165 2.49 -19.14 23.49
C VAL A 165 3.83 -18.38 23.38
N GLY A 166 4.10 -17.47 24.32
CA GLY A 166 5.39 -16.79 24.42
C GLY A 166 5.62 -15.60 23.47
N ILE A 167 4.63 -15.17 22.68
CA ILE A 167 4.68 -13.89 21.94
C ILE A 167 3.35 -13.11 22.09
N PRO A 168 3.32 -11.80 21.80
CA PRO A 168 2.08 -11.03 21.86
C PRO A 168 0.99 -11.56 20.92
N VAL A 169 -0.27 -11.45 21.34
CA VAL A 169 -1.41 -11.86 20.52
C VAL A 169 -1.48 -11.10 19.19
N GLU A 170 -1.03 -9.86 19.17
CA GLU A 170 -0.99 -9.03 17.96
C GLU A 170 0.00 -9.59 16.93
N GLU A 171 1.10 -10.21 17.34
CA GLU A 171 2.03 -10.88 16.42
C GLU A 171 1.38 -12.11 15.78
N HIS A 172 0.58 -12.85 16.54
CA HIS A 172 -0.22 -13.94 15.99
C HIS A 172 -1.21 -13.48 14.92
N LEU A 173 -1.83 -12.32 15.14
CA LEU A 173 -2.72 -11.70 14.16
C LEU A 173 -1.92 -11.22 12.94
N PHE A 174 -0.79 -10.54 13.15
CA PHE A 174 0.08 -10.05 12.10
C PHE A 174 0.52 -11.15 11.12
N MET A 175 0.95 -12.30 11.67
CA MET A 175 1.35 -13.48 10.90
C MET A 175 0.23 -14.05 10.02
N VAL A 176 -1.04 -13.73 10.31
CA VAL A 176 -2.20 -14.12 9.51
C VAL A 176 -2.59 -12.99 8.56
N VAL A 177 -2.70 -11.77 9.07
CA VAL A 177 -3.23 -10.59 8.40
C VAL A 177 -2.34 -10.19 7.22
N VAL A 178 -1.02 -10.10 7.42
CA VAL A 178 -0.12 -9.63 6.35
C VAL A 178 -0.10 -10.57 5.16
N PRO A 179 0.13 -11.90 5.32
CA PRO A 179 0.08 -12.80 4.17
C PRO A 179 -1.32 -12.85 3.54
N ALA A 180 -2.40 -12.81 4.34
CA ALA A 180 -3.75 -12.77 3.80
C ALA A 180 -4.02 -11.50 2.97
N LEU A 181 -3.49 -10.35 3.38
CA LEU A 181 -3.61 -9.08 2.64
C LEU A 181 -2.86 -9.17 1.31
N VAL A 182 -1.61 -9.65 1.33
CA VAL A 182 -0.79 -9.84 0.13
C VAL A 182 -1.49 -10.79 -0.85
N LEU A 183 -1.99 -11.92 -0.36
CA LEU A 183 -2.72 -12.88 -1.19
C LEU A 183 -4.05 -12.31 -1.68
N GLY A 184 -4.78 -11.55 -0.86
CA GLY A 184 -6.02 -10.88 -1.26
C GLY A 184 -5.83 -9.88 -2.41
N VAL A 185 -4.73 -9.11 -2.36
CA VAL A 185 -4.33 -8.23 -3.48
C VAL A 185 -3.92 -9.05 -4.69
N HIS A 186 -3.06 -10.06 -4.51
CA HIS A 186 -2.60 -10.92 -5.60
C HIS A 186 -3.76 -11.58 -6.35
N GLU A 187 -4.70 -12.18 -5.61
CA GLU A 187 -5.88 -12.84 -6.14
C GLU A 187 -6.85 -11.84 -6.79
N THR A 188 -6.96 -10.62 -6.27
CA THR A 188 -7.72 -9.55 -6.92
C THR A 188 -7.15 -9.20 -8.30
N LEU A 189 -5.82 -9.18 -8.44
CA LEU A 189 -5.14 -8.79 -9.67
C LEU A 189 -5.11 -9.92 -10.72
N HIS A 190 -5.00 -11.18 -10.30
CA HIS A 190 -4.74 -12.31 -11.20
C HIS A 190 -5.85 -13.37 -11.23
N GLY A 191 -6.77 -13.40 -10.26
CA GLY A 191 -7.76 -14.49 -10.11
C GLY A 191 -8.82 -14.58 -11.21
N ARG A 192 -8.83 -13.66 -12.19
CA ARG A 192 -9.78 -13.67 -13.33
C ARG A 192 -9.25 -14.37 -14.58
N SER A 193 -7.94 -14.59 -14.69
CA SER A 193 -7.30 -15.14 -15.90
C SER A 193 -7.18 -16.66 -15.94
N GLU A 194 -7.53 -17.38 -14.85
CA GLU A 194 -7.44 -18.85 -14.79
C GLU A 194 -8.76 -19.58 -15.12
N THR A 195 -9.80 -18.84 -15.52
CA THR A 195 -11.13 -19.39 -15.88
C THR A 195 -11.53 -19.19 -17.34
N GLU A 196 -10.60 -18.77 -18.21
CA GLU A 196 -10.70 -18.88 -19.68
C GLU A 196 -9.84 -20.04 -20.18
#